data_AF-A0A0M9ELF6-F1
#
_entry.id   AF-A0A0M9ELF6-F1
#
_cell.length_a   1.000
_cell.length_b   1.000
_cell.length_c   1.000
_cell.angle_alpha   90.00
_cell.angle_beta   90.00
_cell.angle_gamma   90.00
#
_symmetry.space_group_name_H-M   'P 1'
#
loop_
_entity.id
_entity.type
_entity.pdbx_description
1 polymer ?
#
loop_
_entity_poly.entity_id
_entity_poly.type
_entity_poly.pdbx_seq_one_letter_code
_entity_poly.pdbx_strand_id
1 'polypeptide(L)'
;MNISKKDLVELGIFGSILGHIGDGNFHETILFEEKQRDEVEKCVDKMVFRALEMDGTCTGEHGIGLGKKDFLREEVGEAPIQIVTVDLTVAMSYAP
;
A
#
# COMPACT_ATOMS: atom_id res chain seq x y z
N MET A 1 5.10 5.41 12.08
CA MET A 1 4.47 6.76 12.15
C MET A 1 5.49 7.90 12.19
N ASN A 2 6.35 8.02 13.21
CA ASN A 2 7.29 9.16 13.31
C ASN A 2 8.31 9.23 12.17
N ILE A 3 8.76 8.08 11.65
CA ILE A 3 9.72 8.01 10.55
C ILE A 3 9.07 8.45 9.23
N SER A 4 7.89 7.92 8.90
CA SER A 4 7.12 8.32 7.71
C SER A 4 6.82 9.83 7.70
N LYS A 5 6.44 10.39 8.85
CA LYS A 5 6.24 11.83 9.01
C LYS A 5 7.52 12.62 8.75
N LYS A 6 8.67 12.13 9.22
CA LYS A 6 9.96 12.77 8.99
C LYS A 6 10.30 12.80 7.50
N ASP A 7 10.10 11.68 6.79
CA ASP A 7 10.38 11.60 5.34
C ASP A 7 9.55 12.64 4.56
N LEU A 8 8.27 12.81 4.89
CA LEU A 8 7.41 13.84 4.26
C LEU A 8 7.86 15.26 4.57
N VAL A 9 8.28 15.53 5.81
CA VAL A 9 8.81 16.84 6.22
C VAL A 9 10.10 17.18 5.47
N GLU A 10 11.01 16.21 5.29
CA GLU A 10 12.26 16.40 4.53
C GLU A 10 12.00 16.72 3.04
N LEU A 11 10.92 16.19 2.48
CA LEU A 11 10.47 16.51 1.12
C LEU A 11 9.68 17.83 1.02
N GLY A 12 9.39 18.49 2.15
CA GLY A 12 8.55 19.70 2.18
C GLY A 12 7.09 19.42 1.80
N ILE A 13 6.61 18.20 2.03
CA ILE A 13 5.26 17.75 1.66
C ILE A 13 4.37 17.75 2.91
N PHE A 14 3.14 18.22 2.73
CA PHE A 14 2.13 18.11 3.77
C PHE A 14 1.44 16.74 3.71
N GLY A 15 1.44 16.04 4.85
CA GLY A 15 0.70 14.79 5.06
C GLY A 15 -0.12 14.83 6.34
N SER A 16 -1.24 14.11 6.36
CA SER A 16 -2.07 13.92 7.54
C SER A 16 -2.32 12.43 7.77
N ILE A 17 -2.39 12.05 9.05
CA ILE A 17 -2.71 10.67 9.44
C ILE A 17 -3.99 10.65 10.26
N LEU A 18 -4.94 9.84 9.83
CA LEU A 18 -6.10 9.41 10.61
C LEU A 18 -6.01 7.91 10.83
N GLY A 19 -6.68 7.37 11.83
CA GLY A 19 -6.67 5.93 12.03
C GLY A 19 -7.86 5.43 12.82
N HIS A 20 -8.30 4.23 12.47
CA HIS A 20 -9.18 3.42 13.29
C HIS A 20 -8.31 2.77 14.37
N ILE A 21 -8.10 3.48 15.48
CA ILE A 21 -7.16 3.02 16.53
C ILE A 21 -7.55 1.65 17.09
N GLY A 22 -8.84 1.31 17.08
CA GLY A 22 -9.36 0.05 17.63
C GLY A 22 -8.93 -1.21 16.89
N ASP A 23 -8.60 -1.11 15.60
CA ASP A 23 -8.18 -2.25 14.77
C ASP A 23 -6.76 -2.08 14.19
N GLY A 24 -6.08 -0.96 14.51
CA GLY A 24 -4.72 -0.69 14.07
C GLY A 24 -4.61 -0.21 12.63
N ASN A 25 -5.71 0.20 12.00
CA ASN A 25 -5.73 0.68 10.61
C ASN A 25 -5.46 2.20 10.54
N PHE A 26 -4.45 2.60 9.79
CA PHE A 26 -4.04 4.00 9.65
C PHE A 26 -4.07 4.45 8.18
N HIS A 27 -4.56 5.67 7.98
CA HIS A 27 -4.72 6.34 6.69
C HIS A 27 -3.80 7.55 6.63
N GLU A 28 -2.77 7.48 5.80
CA GLU A 28 -1.96 8.63 5.41
C GLU A 28 -2.58 9.30 4.18
N THR A 29 -2.84 10.61 4.25
CA THR A 29 -3.26 11.45 3.12
C THR A 29 -2.17 12.45 2.80
N ILE A 30 -1.62 12.37 1.59
CA ILE A 30 -0.48 13.19 1.15
C ILE A 30 -0.95 14.17 0.07
N LEU A 31 -0.68 15.46 0.27
CA LEU A 31 -1.01 16.53 -0.69
C LEU A 31 0.28 17.03 -1.32
N PHE A 32 0.39 16.90 -2.65
CA PHE A 32 1.60 17.25 -3.40
C PHE A 32 1.25 17.81 -4.78
N GLU A 33 2.18 18.59 -5.33
CA GLU A 33 2.13 19.07 -6.72
C GLU A 33 2.63 18.00 -7.69
N GLU A 34 2.13 17.94 -8.92
CA GLU A 34 2.48 16.89 -9.90
C GLU A 34 4.00 16.70 -10.08
N LYS A 35 4.78 17.78 -10.05
CA LYS A 35 6.25 17.75 -10.14
C LYS A 35 6.95 17.00 -8.99
N GLN A 36 6.25 16.73 -7.90
CA GLN A 36 6.74 16.02 -6.71
C GLN A 36 6.34 14.54 -6.72
N ARG A 37 5.52 14.09 -7.69
CA ARG A 37 4.96 12.74 -7.76
C ARG A 37 6.01 11.66 -7.52
N ASP A 38 7.10 11.67 -8.27
CA ASP A 38 8.13 10.62 -8.20
C ASP A 38 8.76 10.50 -6.80
N GLU A 39 8.99 11.63 -6.12
CA GLU A 39 9.55 11.63 -4.76
C GLU A 39 8.51 11.21 -3.72
N VAL A 40 7.23 11.57 -3.93
CA VAL A 40 6.12 11.12 -3.08
C VAL A 40 5.94 9.62 -3.19
N GLU A 41 5.95 9.06 -4.40
CA GLU A 41 5.80 7.62 -4.64
C GLU A 41 6.90 6.84 -3.93
N LYS A 42 8.17 7.23 -4.09
CA LYS A 42 9.29 6.62 -3.34
C LYS A 42 9.12 6.72 -1.82
N CYS A 43 8.53 7.81 -1.34
CA CYS A 43 8.23 7.97 0.08
C CYS A 43 7.14 7.00 0.53
N VAL A 44 6.06 6.87 -0.25
CA VAL A 44 4.97 5.90 -0.01
C VAL A 44 5.48 4.47 -0.05
N ASP A 45 6.33 4.11 -1.01
CA ASP A 45 6.94 2.78 -1.09
C ASP A 45 7.68 2.43 0.21
N LYS A 46 8.52 3.34 0.70
CA LYS A 46 9.21 3.17 1.99
C LYS A 46 8.22 3.03 3.16
N MET A 47 7.10 3.73 3.14
CA MET A 47 6.07 3.58 4.17
C MET A 47 5.44 2.19 4.14
N VAL A 48 5.10 1.69 2.95
CA VAL A 48 4.49 0.36 2.78
C VAL A 48 5.47 -0.74 3.18
N PHE A 49 6.72 -0.68 2.71
CA PHE A 49 7.74 -1.66 3.09
C PHE A 49 7.97 -1.72 4.61
N ARG A 50 8.02 -0.56 5.29
CA ARG A 50 8.13 -0.54 6.76
C ARG A 50 6.90 -1.15 7.44
N ALA A 51 5.70 -0.97 6.88
CA ALA A 51 4.52 -1.63 7.41
C ALA A 51 4.65 -3.15 7.29
N LEU A 52 5.11 -3.66 6.15
CA LEU A 52 5.35 -5.09 5.93
C LEU A 52 6.46 -5.65 6.84
N GLU A 53 7.56 -4.92 7.05
CA GLU A 53 8.64 -5.28 7.99
C GLU A 53 8.16 -5.39 9.44
N MET A 54 7.03 -4.75 9.77
CA MET A 54 6.40 -4.76 11.09
C MET A 54 5.23 -5.76 11.17
N ASP A 55 5.20 -6.77 10.29
CA ASP A 55 4.10 -7.75 10.15
C ASP A 55 2.73 -7.08 9.91
N GLY A 56 2.73 -5.86 9.34
CA GLY A 56 1.54 -5.16 8.88
C GLY A 56 1.16 -5.57 7.46
N THR A 57 0.28 -4.77 6.85
CA THR A 57 -0.25 -5.03 5.50
C THR A 57 -0.06 -3.82 4.59
N CYS A 58 0.09 -4.05 3.28
CA CYS A 58 0.09 -2.98 2.29
C CYS A 58 -1.30 -2.32 2.15
N THR A 59 -2.35 -2.94 2.67
CA THR A 59 -3.69 -2.36 2.70
C THR A 59 -4.53 -2.85 3.88
N GLY A 60 -5.03 -1.92 4.70
CA GLY A 60 -6.04 -2.25 5.72
C GLY A 60 -7.40 -2.56 5.11
N GLU A 61 -7.95 -1.63 4.32
CA GLU A 61 -9.36 -1.73 3.85
C GLU A 61 -9.61 -1.27 2.40
N HIS A 62 -8.68 -0.58 1.74
CA HIS A 62 -8.91 0.02 0.40
C HIS A 62 -8.56 -0.90 -0.78
N GLY A 63 -8.15 -2.13 -0.49
CA GLY A 63 -7.75 -3.11 -1.50
C GLY A 63 -6.47 -2.76 -2.25
N ILE A 64 -6.20 -3.52 -3.31
CA ILE A 64 -4.90 -3.54 -4.01
C ILE A 64 -4.86 -2.59 -5.22
N GLY A 65 -5.91 -2.58 -6.04
CA GLY A 65 -5.98 -1.77 -7.25
C GLY A 65 -4.76 -1.97 -8.18
N LEU A 66 -4.33 -0.90 -8.85
CA LEU A 66 -3.10 -0.90 -9.64
C LEU A 66 -1.86 -0.56 -8.79
N GLY A 67 -2.01 0.36 -7.83
CA GLY A 67 -0.89 0.92 -7.09
C GLY A 67 -0.25 0.00 -6.05
N LYS A 68 -0.87 -1.13 -5.69
CA LYS A 68 -0.35 -2.03 -4.66
C LYS A 68 -0.07 -3.46 -5.12
N LYS A 69 -0.14 -3.72 -6.42
CA LYS A 69 0.05 -5.08 -6.96
C LYS A 69 1.41 -5.67 -6.60
N ASP A 70 2.45 -4.85 -6.67
CA ASP A 70 3.81 -5.29 -6.37
C ASP A 70 3.97 -5.50 -4.86
N PHE A 71 3.42 -4.61 -4.02
CA PHE A 71 3.41 -4.80 -2.56
C PHE A 71 2.64 -6.03 -2.09
N LEU A 72 1.54 -6.40 -2.77
CA LEU A 72 0.84 -7.65 -2.49
C LEU A 72 1.77 -8.85 -2.69
N ARG A 73 2.60 -8.83 -3.75
CA ARG A 73 3.56 -9.93 -4.00
C ARG A 73 4.58 -10.04 -2.89
N GLU A 74 5.05 -8.91 -2.39
CA GLU A 74 5.96 -8.87 -1.25
C GLU A 74 5.29 -9.34 0.05
N GLU A 75 4.02 -8.98 0.27
CA GLU A 75 3.27 -9.33 1.49
C GLU A 75 2.92 -10.83 1.57
N VAL A 76 2.38 -11.41 0.49
CA VAL A 76 1.86 -12.80 0.51
C VAL A 76 2.74 -13.81 -0.24
N GLY A 77 3.72 -13.34 -1.01
CA GLY A 77 4.53 -14.17 -1.89
C GLY A 77 3.81 -14.64 -3.15
N GLU A 78 4.55 -15.31 -4.03
CA GLU A 78 4.05 -15.73 -5.35
C GLU A 78 2.98 -16.82 -5.31
N ALA A 79 3.08 -17.77 -4.37
CA ALA A 79 2.19 -18.93 -4.36
C ALA A 79 0.71 -18.55 -4.12
N PRO A 80 0.36 -17.69 -3.13
CA PRO A 80 -1.02 -17.22 -2.96
C PRO A 80 -1.56 -16.44 -4.17
N ILE A 81 -0.71 -15.65 -4.83
CA ILE A 81 -1.11 -14.89 -6.03
C ILE A 81 -1.49 -15.82 -7.18
N GLN A 82 -0.73 -16.89 -7.39
CA GLN A 82 -1.02 -17.87 -8.42
C GLN A 82 -2.37 -18.54 -8.18
N ILE A 83 -2.69 -18.87 -6.92
CA ILE A 83 -3.99 -19.48 -6.57
C ILE A 83 -5.15 -18.55 -6.96
N VAL A 84 -5.10 -17.27 -6.55
CA VAL A 84 -6.16 -16.31 -6.86
C VAL A 84 -6.28 -16.06 -8.37
N THR A 85 -5.16 -16.03 -9.09
CA THR A 85 -5.15 -15.80 -10.54
C THR A 85 -5.73 -16.99 -11.30
N VAL A 86 -5.39 -18.22 -10.90
CA VAL A 86 -5.92 -19.44 -11.50
C VAL A 86 -7.41 -19.57 -11.20
N ASP A 87 -7.83 -19.33 -9.95
CA ASP A 87 -9.23 -19.41 -9.56
C ASP A 87 -10.10 -18.41 -10.33
N LEU A 88 -9.64 -17.17 -10.51
CA LEU A 88 -10.34 -16.18 -11.34
C LEU A 88 -10.38 -16.57 -12.82
N THR A 89 -9.31 -17.14 -13.37
CA THR A 89 -9.26 -17.59 -14.77
C THR A 89 -10.21 -18.77 -15.00
N VAL A 90 -10.22 -19.72 -14.05
CA VAL A 90 -11.13 -20.86 -14.06
C VAL A 90 -12.57 -20.38 -13.89
N ALA A 91 -12.87 -19.52 -12.91
CA ALA A 91 -14.20 -18.95 -12.73
C ALA A 91 -14.71 -18.21 -13.98
N MET A 92 -13.86 -17.46 -14.69
CA MET A 92 -14.21 -16.81 -15.95
C MET A 92 -14.45 -17.81 -17.10
N SER A 93 -13.78 -18.97 -17.11
CA SER A 93 -14.02 -20.03 -18.10
C SER A 93 -15.33 -20.81 -17.87
N TYR A 94 -15.92 -20.70 -16.69
CA TYR A 94 -17.22 -21.32 -16.33
C TYR A 94 -18.37 -20.30 -16.21
N ALA A 95 -18.11 -19.01 -16.45
CA ALA A 95 -19.16 -17.99 -16.53
C ALA A 95 -19.89 -18.11 -17.89
N PRO A 96 -21.24 -18.21 -17.91
CA PRO A 96 -22.04 -18.42 -19.12
C PRO A 96 -22.04 -17.22 -20.09
#